data_AF-G7EJS6-F1
#
_entry.id   AF-G7EJS6-F1
#
_cell.length_a   1.000
_cell.length_b   1.000
_cell.length_c   1.000
_cell.angle_alpha   90.00
_cell.angle_beta   90.00
_cell.angle_gamma   90.00
#
_symmetry.space_group_name_H-M   'P 1'
#
loop_
_entity.id
_entity.type
_entity.pdbx_description
1 polymer ?
#
loop_
_entity_poly.entity_id
_entity_poly.type
_entity_poly.pdbx_seq_one_letter_code
_entity_poly.pdbx_strand_id
1 'polypeptide(L)' 'MYRQFGRQKLWQKGFYDHLIRNTEDLNSCARYIVANPLRANLIENIAEYPYWDSIYLNS' A
#
# COMPACT_ATOMS: atom_id res chain seq x y z
N MET A 1 -20.08 3.40 -9.13
CA MET A 1 -20.64 2.03 -9.05
C MET A 1 -19.79 1.25 -8.04
N TYR A 2 -20.29 0.93 -6.85
CA TYR A 2 -19.53 0.18 -5.85
C TYR A 2 -19.55 -1.31 -6.22
N ARG A 3 -18.38 -1.91 -6.51
CA ARG A 3 -18.27 -3.35 -6.75
C ARG A 3 -18.75 -4.09 -5.50
N GLN A 4 -19.70 -5.02 -5.67
CA GLN A 4 -20.16 -5.92 -4.62
C GLN A 4 -19.26 -7.15 -4.57
N PHE A 5 -18.94 -7.62 -3.37
CA PHE A 5 -18.28 -8.91 -3.15
C PHE A 5 -19.25 -9.79 -2.35
N GLY A 6 -20.00 -10.64 -3.06
CA GLY A 6 -21.16 -11.32 -2.48
C GLY A 6 -22.21 -10.34 -1.95
N ARG A 7 -22.70 -10.55 -0.72
CA ARG A 7 -23.69 -9.68 -0.05
C ARG A 7 -23.09 -8.43 0.61
N GLN A 8 -21.78 -8.23 0.55
CA GLN A 8 -21.09 -7.13 1.24
C GLN A 8 -20.49 -6.12 0.24
N LYS A 9 -20.37 -4.87 0.68
CA LYS A 9 -19.67 -3.82 -0.08
C LYS A 9 -18.18 -4.13 0.01
N LEU A 10 -17.53 -4.26 -1.15
CA LEU A 10 -16.09 -4.55 -1.21
C LEU A 10 -15.26 -3.38 -0.66
N TRP A 11 -15.71 -2.15 -0.91
CA TRP A 11 -14.99 -0.93 -0.56
C TRP A 11 -15.61 -0.26 0.68
N GLN A 12 -14.74 0.22 1.57
CA GLN A 12 -15.12 1.16 2.61
C GLN A 12 -15.57 2.51 2.00
N LYS A 13 -16.35 3.30 2.76
CA LYS A 13 -16.80 4.63 2.31
C LYS A 13 -15.65 5.63 2.47
N GLY A 14 -15.26 6.27 1.37
CA GLY A 14 -14.18 7.26 1.36
C GLY A 14 -12.80 6.60 1.28
N PHE A 15 -11.76 7.44 1.28
CA PHE A 15 -10.36 7.03 1.24
C PHE A 15 -9.50 8.07 1.99
N TYR A 16 -8.30 7.65 2.39
CA TYR A 16 -7.29 8.56 2.91
C TYR A 16 -6.55 9.20 1.73
N ASP A 17 -6.42 10.52 1.77
CA ASP A 17 -5.68 11.31 0.78
C ASP A 17 -4.67 12.21 1.50
N HIS A 18 -3.44 12.25 0.99
CA HIS A 18 -2.35 13.05 1.55
C HIS A 18 -1.46 13.60 0.44
N LEU A 19 -1.39 14.94 0.37
CA LEU A 19 -0.54 15.63 -0.59
C LEU A 19 0.90 15.66 -0.10
N ILE A 20 1.81 15.06 -0.87
CA ILE A 20 3.25 15.10 -0.62
C ILE A 20 3.80 16.48 -0.92
N ARG A 21 4.43 17.12 0.07
CA ARG A 21 4.88 18.53 -0.05
C ARG A 21 6.38 18.72 -0.22
N ASN A 22 7.17 17.72 0.14
CA ASN A 22 8.62 17.75 0.07
C ASN A 22 9.20 16.34 0.06
N THR A 23 10.52 16.23 -0.12
CA THR A 23 11.22 14.95 -0.20
C THR A 23 11.19 14.14 1.11
N GLU A 24 11.17 14.80 2.27
CA GLU A 24 11.13 14.10 3.55
C GLU A 24 9.79 13.40 3.77
N ASP A 25 8.69 14.07 3.38
CA ASP A 25 7.33 13.55 3.36
C ASP A 25 7.22 12.40 2.34
N LEU A 26 7.77 12.57 1.15
CA LEU A 26 7.85 11.51 0.14
C LEU A 26 8.54 10.26 0.69
N ASN A 27 9.72 10.42 1.29
CA ASN A 27 10.48 9.32 1.87
C ASN A 27 9.70 8.62 3.00
N SER A 28 8.99 9.38 3.82
CA SER A 28 8.18 8.85 4.92
C SER A 28 7.00 8.04 4.38
N CYS A 29 6.26 8.56 3.40
CA CYS A 29 5.18 7.82 2.74
C CYS A 29 5.68 6.55 2.04
N ALA A 30 6.80 6.64 1.31
CA ALA A 30 7.39 5.49 0.63
C ALA A 30 7.79 4.39 1.62
N ARG A 31 8.50 4.73 2.71
CA ARG A 31 8.85 3.77 3.77
C ARG A 31 7.61 3.14 4.40
N TYR A 32 6.56 3.93 4.62
CA TYR A 32 5.31 3.42 5.17
C TYR A 32 4.67 2.38 4.25
N ILE A 33 4.54 2.69 2.96
CA ILE A 33 3.98 1.76 1.96
C ILE A 33 4.79 0.46 1.92
N VAL A 34 6.12 0.57 1.84
CA VAL A 34 7.03 -0.58 1.76
C VAL A 34 6.98 -1.43 3.04
N ALA A 35 6.81 -0.82 4.21
CA ALA A 35 6.74 -1.53 5.49
C ALA A 35 5.34 -2.08 5.84
N ASN A 36 4.29 -1.72 5.10
CA ASN A 36 2.92 -2.13 5.44
C ASN A 36 2.72 -3.65 5.50
N PRO A 37 3.24 -4.46 4.56
CA PRO A 37 3.10 -5.91 4.63
C PRO A 37 3.78 -6.52 5.87
N LEU A 38 4.94 -6.00 6.28
CA LEU A 38 5.59 -6.38 7.55
C LEU A 38 4.71 -6.02 8.75
N ARG A 39 4.20 -4.78 8.79
CA ARG A 39 3.34 -4.29 9.89
C ARG A 39 2.03 -5.08 10.01
N ALA A 40 1.54 -5.60 8.89
CA ALA A 40 0.37 -6.48 8.82
C ALA A 40 0.69 -7.96 9.11
N ASN A 41 1.96 -8.30 9.39
CA ASN A 41 2.45 -9.67 9.61
C ASN A 41 2.15 -10.61 8.43
N LEU A 42 2.20 -10.11 7.20
CA LEU A 42 1.99 -10.91 5.98
C LEU A 42 3.27 -11.60 5.50
N ILE A 43 4.43 -11.06 5.88
CA ILE A 43 5.77 -11.47 5.45
C ILE A 43 6.76 -11.23 6.60
N GLU A 44 7.90 -11.91 6.59
CA GLU A 44 9.00 -11.69 7.55
C GLU A 44 10.08 -10.76 6.99
N ASN A 45 10.24 -10.73 5.66
CA ASN A 45 11.15 -9.85 4.94
C ASN A 45 10.46 -9.12 3.79
N ILE A 46 10.72 -7.82 3.64
CA ILE A 46 10.11 -6.93 2.62
C ILE A 46 10.23 -7.48 1.19
N ALA A 47 11.35 -8.16 0.89
CA ALA A 47 11.61 -8.74 -0.43
C ALA A 47 10.66 -9.90 -0.78
N GLU A 48 9.97 -10.46 0.21
CA GLU A 48 9.07 -11.61 0.03
C GLU A 48 7.66 -11.20 -0.40
N TYR A 49 7.33 -9.90 -0.41
CA TYR A 49 5.99 -9.45 -0.79
C TYR A 49 5.84 -9.44 -2.31
N PRO A 50 5.05 -10.36 -2.91
CA PRO A 50 5.04 -10.55 -4.36
C PRO A 50 4.21 -9.51 -5.11
N TYR A 51 3.41 -8.72 -4.40
CA TYR A 51 2.45 -7.77 -4.97
C TYR A 51 2.98 -6.35 -5.05
N TRP A 52 4.31 -6.17 -5.08
CA TRP A 52 4.86 -4.83 -5.22
C TRP A 52 4.56 -4.21 -6.59
N ASP A 53 4.49 -5.03 -7.65
CA ASP A 53 4.26 -4.61 -9.05
C ASP A 53 4.88 -3.24 -9.37
N SER A 54 6.11 -3.04 -8.90
CA SER A 54 6.79 -1.74 -8.93
C SER A 54 7.84 -1.78 -10.02
N ILE A 55 7.71 -0.86 -10.98
CA ILE A 55 8.69 -0.69 -12.07
C ILE A 55 10.10 -0.33 -11.56
N TYR A 56 10.21 0.09 -10.30
CA TYR A 56 11.46 0.44 -9.64
C TYR A 56 12.13 -0.76 -8.95
N LEU A 57 11.48 -1.94 -8.93
CA LEU A 57 12.02 -3.16 -8.33
C LEU A 57 12.62 -4.14 -9.36
N ASN A 58 12.72 -3.77 -10.63
CA ASN A 58 13.42 -4.57 -11.62
C ASN A 58 14.95 -4.42 -11.49
N SER A 59 15.57 -5.57 -11.17
CA SER A 59 16.99 -6.01 -11.29
C SER A 59 18.09 -4.95 -11.37
#